data_AF-A0A916HFK7-F1
#
_entry.id   AF-A0A916HFK7-F1
#
_cell.length_a   1.000
_cell.length_b   1.000
_cell.length_c   1.000
_cell.angle_alpha   90.00
_cell.angle_beta   90.00
_cell.angle_gamma   90.00
#
_symmetry.space_group_name_H-M   'P 1'
#
loop_
_entity.id
_entity.type
_entity.pdbx_description
1 polymer ?
#
loop_
_entity_poly.entity_id
_entity_poly.type
_entity_poly.pdbx_seq_one_letter_code
_entity_poly.pdbx_strand_id
1 'polypeptide(L)'
;MSDPELDGAVSGPAKLPSEAGRDAAPSLRRCLGAVATAPRPDCALCPRLARFRVEVKAAHADYFCAPVPSFGASAPQLLVVGLAPGKHGANRTGRPFTGDYAGELLYQTLFDFGWSTAPTSQYADDGLKLCDARITNAVRCLPPENKPQPAEVRACNPFLAAELDALPKHAVVLALGTIAHGAVLRASGLKLASAPFGHGASVDLPGGRRLFASYHCSRYNTQTRRLTPEMFGAVFAQIARALHR
;
A
#
# COMPACT_ATOMS: atom_id res chain seq x y z
N MET A 1 1.15 -18.78 88.39
CA MET A 1 -0.32 -18.72 88.49
C MET A 1 -0.77 -17.53 87.63
N SER A 2 -1.46 -17.85 86.53
CA SER A 2 -2.43 -17.01 85.82
C SER A 2 -1.92 -15.84 84.95
N ASP A 3 -2.23 -15.94 83.64
CA ASP A 3 -2.26 -14.94 82.54
C ASP A 3 -2.94 -13.57 82.90
N PRO A 4 -3.03 -12.51 82.04
CA PRO A 4 -2.81 -12.44 80.57
C PRO A 4 -2.18 -11.14 79.97
N GLU A 5 -1.90 -11.24 78.67
CA GLU A 5 -1.95 -10.28 77.53
C GLU A 5 -2.00 -8.75 77.77
N LEU A 6 -1.14 -8.02 77.04
CA LEU A 6 -1.58 -6.87 76.22
C LEU A 6 -0.54 -6.48 75.15
N ASP A 7 -1.04 -6.47 73.92
CA ASP A 7 -0.39 -6.15 72.65
C ASP A 7 0.37 -4.81 72.63
N GLY A 8 1.61 -4.86 72.14
CA GLY A 8 2.41 -3.69 71.80
C GLY A 8 2.06 -3.16 70.41
N ALA A 9 1.16 -2.18 70.34
CA ALA A 9 0.82 -1.47 69.11
C ALA A 9 1.95 -0.50 68.70
N VAL A 10 2.54 -0.75 67.54
CA VAL A 10 3.55 0.07 66.87
C VAL A 10 2.91 1.33 66.30
N SER A 11 3.44 2.50 66.67
CA SER A 11 3.07 3.82 66.15
C SER A 11 3.43 3.96 64.66
N GLY A 12 2.44 4.20 63.82
CA GLY A 12 2.65 4.48 62.39
C GLY A 12 3.06 5.94 62.12
N PRO A 13 3.65 6.21 60.94
CA PRO A 13 3.62 7.53 60.34
C PRO A 13 2.72 7.59 59.10
N ALA A 14 1.93 8.68 59.08
CA ALA A 14 1.44 9.47 57.96
C ALA A 14 1.17 8.80 56.60
N LYS A 15 -0.12 8.84 56.23
CA LYS A 15 -0.68 8.58 54.90
C LYS A 15 -0.09 9.59 53.88
N LEU A 16 0.65 9.10 52.89
CA LEU A 16 1.08 9.88 51.72
C LEU A 16 -0.13 10.12 50.78
N PRO A 17 -0.26 11.33 50.19
CA PRO A 17 -1.37 11.68 49.32
C PRO A 17 -1.30 10.97 47.95
N SER A 18 -2.47 10.81 47.34
CA SER A 18 -2.68 10.18 46.03
C SER A 18 -2.06 10.99 44.88
N GLU A 19 -1.15 10.38 44.12
CA GLU A 19 -0.69 10.94 42.86
C GLU A 19 -1.63 10.54 41.70
N ALA A 20 -2.48 11.50 41.33
CA ALA A 20 -3.05 11.59 40.00
C ALA A 20 -1.95 12.00 38.99
N GLY A 21 -2.06 11.51 37.76
CA GLY A 21 -1.39 12.13 36.59
C GLY A 21 0.03 11.64 36.28
N ARG A 22 0.15 10.44 35.70
CA ARG A 22 1.25 10.17 34.77
C ARG A 22 0.74 10.34 33.35
N ASP A 23 0.69 11.59 32.93
CA ASP A 23 0.57 11.91 31.51
C ASP A 23 1.68 11.19 30.76
N ALA A 24 1.27 10.34 29.83
CA ALA A 24 2.13 9.71 28.87
C ALA A 24 2.91 10.80 28.14
N ALA A 25 4.24 10.79 28.27
CA ALA A 25 5.14 11.72 27.61
C ALA A 25 4.78 11.86 26.10
N PRO A 26 4.22 13.00 25.66
CA PRO A 26 4.08 13.29 24.26
C PRO A 26 5.41 13.87 23.77
N SER A 27 5.86 13.43 22.58
CA SER A 27 6.70 14.22 21.64
C SER A 27 8.02 13.66 21.10
N LEU A 28 8.31 12.35 21.11
CA LEU A 28 9.40 11.84 20.25
C LEU A 28 9.02 11.67 18.75
N ARG A 29 7.75 11.87 18.37
CA ARG A 29 7.29 11.75 16.98
C ARG A 29 7.58 12.97 16.09
N ARG A 30 8.06 14.09 16.63
CA ARG A 30 8.09 15.38 15.91
C ARG A 30 9.41 15.69 15.17
N CYS A 31 10.40 14.81 15.18
CA CYS A 31 11.70 15.05 14.53
C CYS A 31 11.96 14.22 13.26
N LEU A 32 11.02 13.39 12.81
CA LEU A 32 11.10 12.70 11.53
C LEU A 32 10.38 13.57 10.49
N GLY A 33 11.14 14.18 9.57
CA GLY A 33 10.56 14.90 8.44
C GLY A 33 9.57 14.02 7.67
N ALA A 34 8.58 14.64 7.02
CA ALA A 34 7.58 13.91 6.23
C ALA A 34 8.28 12.94 5.27
N VAL A 35 7.98 11.65 5.38
CA VAL A 35 8.49 10.64 4.44
C VAL A 35 7.89 10.97 3.07
N ALA A 36 8.72 11.09 2.04
CA ALA A 36 8.25 11.30 0.68
C ALA A 36 7.31 10.16 0.26
N THR A 37 6.29 10.44 -0.56
CA THR A 37 5.34 9.42 -1.06
C THR A 37 5.97 8.47 -2.08
N ALA A 38 7.11 8.85 -2.66
CA ALA A 38 7.87 8.03 -3.59
C ALA A 38 9.36 7.99 -3.22
N PRO A 39 10.05 6.86 -3.45
CA PRO A 39 11.50 6.80 -3.36
C PRO A 39 12.15 7.71 -4.41
N ARG A 40 13.31 8.27 -4.08
CA ARG A 40 14.14 8.97 -5.07
C ARG A 40 14.56 8.02 -6.21
N PRO A 41 14.83 8.52 -7.42
CA PRO A 41 15.26 7.69 -8.56
C PRO A 41 16.48 6.79 -8.26
N ASP A 42 17.38 7.26 -7.40
CA ASP A 42 18.62 6.57 -6.98
C ASP A 42 18.45 5.67 -5.74
N CYS A 43 17.21 5.47 -5.24
CA CYS A 43 16.96 4.76 -3.97
C CYS A 43 17.63 3.38 -3.94
N ALA A 44 18.43 3.15 -2.89
CA ALA A 44 19.23 1.94 -2.69
C ALA A 44 18.85 1.16 -1.41
N LEU A 45 17.69 1.44 -0.80
CA LEU A 45 17.22 0.77 0.43
C LEU A 45 17.08 -0.75 0.30
N CYS A 46 16.94 -1.25 -0.93
CA CYS A 46 16.87 -2.68 -1.25
C CYS A 46 18.08 -3.06 -2.12
N PRO A 47 19.21 -3.52 -1.56
CA PRO A 47 20.44 -3.79 -2.33
C PRO A 47 20.24 -4.74 -3.51
N ARG A 48 19.45 -5.82 -3.32
CA ARG A 48 19.13 -6.79 -4.38
C ARG A 48 18.40 -6.12 -5.56
N LEU A 49 17.39 -5.28 -5.27
CA LEU A 49 16.63 -4.58 -6.30
C LEU A 49 17.48 -3.50 -6.98
N ALA A 50 18.27 -2.76 -6.21
CA ALA A 50 19.15 -1.73 -6.74
C ALA A 50 20.17 -2.34 -7.73
N ARG A 51 20.80 -3.46 -7.35
CA ARG A 51 21.71 -4.19 -8.24
C ARG A 51 20.99 -4.70 -9.49
N PHE A 52 19.80 -5.29 -9.33
CA PHE A 52 19.05 -5.82 -10.46
C PHE A 52 18.61 -4.73 -11.45
N ARG A 53 18.27 -3.52 -10.98
CA ARG A 53 17.99 -2.38 -11.88
C ARG A 53 19.20 -2.02 -12.73
N VAL A 54 20.41 -2.04 -12.16
CA VAL A 54 21.66 -1.79 -12.91
C VAL A 54 21.88 -2.88 -13.96
N GLU A 55 21.73 -4.15 -13.58
CA GLU A 55 21.84 -5.29 -14.51
C GLU A 55 20.84 -5.17 -15.68
N VAL A 56 19.57 -4.86 -15.39
CA VAL A 56 18.53 -4.70 -16.43
C VAL A 56 18.78 -3.47 -17.28
N LYS A 57 19.26 -2.35 -16.71
CA LYS A 57 19.61 -1.14 -17.47
C LYS A 57 20.79 -1.36 -18.40
N ALA A 58 21.77 -2.18 -18.01
CA ALA A 58 22.88 -2.56 -18.88
C ALA A 58 22.40 -3.41 -20.08
N ALA A 59 21.43 -4.30 -19.85
CA ALA A 59 20.82 -5.12 -20.91
C ALA A 59 19.79 -4.36 -21.78
N HIS A 60 19.17 -3.32 -21.24
CA HIS A 60 18.12 -2.52 -21.88
C HIS A 60 18.33 -1.03 -21.57
N ALA A 61 19.20 -0.39 -22.35
CA ALA A 61 19.65 0.99 -22.10
C ALA A 61 18.51 2.01 -22.16
N ASP A 62 17.45 1.74 -22.91
CA ASP A 62 16.25 2.57 -23.09
C ASP A 62 15.23 2.42 -21.94
N TYR A 63 15.35 1.40 -21.08
CA TYR A 63 14.36 1.15 -20.03
C TYR A 63 14.47 2.16 -18.88
N PHE A 64 13.34 2.45 -18.23
CA PHE A 64 13.28 3.33 -17.07
C PHE A 64 14.19 2.88 -15.91
N CYS A 65 14.12 1.61 -15.49
CA CYS A 65 15.02 0.98 -14.50
C CYS A 65 15.28 1.78 -13.20
N ALA A 66 14.27 2.50 -12.69
CA ALA A 66 14.29 3.22 -11.42
C ALA A 66 13.06 2.85 -10.57
N PRO A 67 12.94 3.29 -9.30
CA PRO A 67 11.68 3.19 -8.56
C PRO A 67 10.55 3.85 -9.36
N VAL A 68 9.54 3.08 -9.71
CA VAL A 68 8.41 3.54 -10.52
C VAL A 68 7.53 4.48 -9.68
N PRO A 69 7.35 5.74 -10.10
CA PRO A 69 6.51 6.70 -9.39
C PRO A 69 5.04 6.28 -9.43
N SER A 70 4.24 6.85 -8.51
CA SER A 70 2.78 6.74 -8.60
C SER A 70 2.29 7.54 -9.81
N PHE A 71 1.21 7.10 -10.45
CA PHE A 71 0.64 7.76 -11.62
C PHE A 71 -0.84 8.06 -11.39
N GLY A 72 -1.28 9.29 -11.65
CA GLY A 72 -2.68 9.71 -11.58
C GLY A 72 -2.92 11.02 -10.83
N ALA A 73 -4.16 11.25 -10.41
CA ALA A 73 -4.62 12.49 -9.80
C ALA A 73 -3.83 12.85 -8.52
N SER A 74 -3.69 14.14 -8.21
CA SER A 74 -3.01 14.66 -7.00
C SER A 74 -3.79 14.38 -5.70
N ALA A 75 -5.12 14.33 -5.77
CA ALA A 75 -6.01 14.01 -4.67
C ALA A 75 -7.02 12.90 -5.09
N PRO A 76 -6.56 11.65 -5.26
CA PRO A 76 -7.40 10.58 -5.79
C PRO A 76 -8.40 10.09 -4.75
N GLN A 77 -9.63 9.79 -5.17
CA GLN A 77 -10.59 9.03 -4.36
C GLN A 77 -10.40 7.51 -4.49
N LEU A 78 -9.73 7.04 -5.55
CA LEU A 78 -9.34 5.63 -5.72
C LEU A 78 -7.81 5.50 -5.81
N LEU A 79 -7.20 4.75 -4.90
CA LEU A 79 -5.80 4.33 -5.00
C LEU A 79 -5.71 2.83 -5.35
N VAL A 80 -5.20 2.50 -6.52
CA VAL A 80 -4.88 1.11 -6.90
C VAL A 80 -3.44 0.79 -6.49
N VAL A 81 -3.26 -0.31 -5.76
CA VAL A 81 -1.95 -0.77 -5.25
C VAL A 81 -1.64 -2.14 -5.82
N GLY A 82 -0.68 -2.18 -6.75
CA GLY A 82 -0.10 -3.40 -7.30
C GLY A 82 1.01 -4.00 -6.44
N LEU A 83 1.57 -5.12 -6.91
CA LEU A 83 2.68 -5.79 -6.25
C LEU A 83 4.01 -5.04 -6.45
N ALA A 84 4.48 -5.01 -7.70
CA ALA A 84 5.74 -4.44 -8.11
C ALA A 84 5.76 -4.27 -9.65
N PRO A 85 6.67 -3.43 -10.20
CA PRO A 85 6.86 -3.30 -11.65
C PRO A 85 7.17 -4.64 -12.33
N GLY A 86 6.55 -4.89 -13.49
CA GLY A 86 6.96 -5.96 -14.41
C GLY A 86 8.12 -5.53 -15.31
N LYS A 87 8.96 -6.49 -15.73
CA LYS A 87 10.20 -6.21 -16.49
C LYS A 87 9.97 -5.37 -17.75
N HIS A 88 9.02 -5.79 -18.59
CA HIS A 88 8.71 -5.14 -19.87
C HIS A 88 7.55 -4.15 -19.79
N GLY A 89 6.90 -4.06 -18.63
CA GLY A 89 5.87 -3.06 -18.34
C GLY A 89 6.48 -1.84 -17.66
N ALA A 90 6.07 -1.59 -16.42
CA ALA A 90 6.48 -0.40 -15.67
C ALA A 90 8.00 -0.23 -15.48
N ASN A 91 8.81 -1.29 -15.50
CA ASN A 91 10.27 -1.12 -15.44
C ASN A 91 10.88 -0.62 -16.76
N ARG A 92 10.20 -0.88 -17.89
CA ARG A 92 10.51 -0.29 -19.19
C ARG A 92 9.96 1.13 -19.28
N THR A 93 8.68 1.29 -18.97
CA THR A 93 7.93 2.52 -19.27
C THR A 93 8.03 3.58 -18.18
N GLY A 94 8.32 3.21 -16.94
CA GLY A 94 8.29 4.14 -15.81
C GLY A 94 6.89 4.53 -15.33
N ARG A 95 5.84 3.90 -15.86
CA ARG A 95 4.45 4.11 -15.43
C ARG A 95 3.83 2.78 -14.94
N PRO A 96 3.19 2.74 -13.76
CA PRO A 96 2.57 1.51 -13.24
C PRO A 96 1.62 0.86 -14.24
N PHE A 97 1.71 -0.48 -14.38
CA PHE A 97 0.84 -1.28 -15.25
C PHE A 97 0.88 -0.89 -16.75
N THR A 98 1.83 -0.08 -17.20
CA THR A 98 1.88 0.39 -18.60
C THR A 98 2.81 -0.47 -19.43
N GLY A 99 2.32 -0.93 -20.59
CA GLY A 99 3.08 -1.77 -21.50
C GLY A 99 3.24 -3.23 -21.07
N ASP A 100 2.38 -3.71 -20.15
CA ASP A 100 2.28 -5.12 -19.78
C ASP A 100 0.84 -5.63 -19.84
N TYR A 101 0.71 -6.97 -19.81
CA TYR A 101 -0.58 -7.65 -19.88
C TYR A 101 -1.50 -7.33 -18.70
N ALA A 102 -0.94 -7.05 -17.51
CA ALA A 102 -1.77 -6.74 -16.35
C ALA A 102 -2.47 -5.37 -16.51
N GLY A 103 -1.81 -4.46 -17.22
CA GLY A 103 -2.35 -3.18 -17.64
C GLY A 103 -3.58 -3.26 -18.52
N GLU A 104 -3.66 -4.24 -19.42
CA GLU A 104 -4.77 -4.34 -20.39
C GLU A 104 -6.11 -4.40 -19.67
N LEU A 105 -6.27 -5.34 -18.73
CA LEU A 105 -7.51 -5.45 -17.95
C LEU A 105 -7.69 -4.25 -17.02
N LEU A 106 -6.63 -3.79 -16.34
CA LEU A 106 -6.74 -2.71 -15.37
C LEU A 106 -7.17 -1.38 -16.00
N TYR A 107 -6.49 -0.94 -17.06
CA TYR A 107 -6.79 0.33 -17.72
C TYR A 107 -8.13 0.31 -18.44
N GLN A 108 -8.51 -0.82 -19.06
CA GLN A 108 -9.83 -0.99 -19.65
C GLN A 108 -10.92 -0.83 -18.59
N THR A 109 -10.80 -1.55 -17.45
CA THR A 109 -11.80 -1.43 -16.38
C THR A 109 -11.81 -0.03 -15.75
N LEU A 110 -10.66 0.62 -15.57
CA LEU A 110 -10.64 2.02 -15.11
C LEU A 110 -11.38 2.95 -16.09
N PHE A 111 -11.24 2.74 -17.39
CA PHE A 111 -11.96 3.50 -18.41
C PHE A 111 -13.47 3.23 -18.38
N ASP A 112 -13.87 1.96 -18.30
CA ASP A 112 -15.29 1.56 -18.26
C ASP A 112 -16.04 2.18 -17.07
N PHE A 113 -15.34 2.44 -15.96
CA PHE A 113 -15.89 3.08 -14.76
C PHE A 113 -15.57 4.59 -14.65
N GLY A 114 -15.00 5.20 -15.68
CA GLY A 114 -14.77 6.66 -15.74
C GLY A 114 -13.60 7.19 -14.91
N TRP A 115 -12.68 6.32 -14.46
CA TRP A 115 -11.45 6.70 -13.75
C TRP A 115 -10.24 6.89 -14.68
N SER A 116 -10.36 6.57 -15.97
CA SER A 116 -9.32 6.77 -16.99
C SER A 116 -9.91 7.46 -18.22
N THR A 117 -9.11 8.30 -18.89
CA THR A 117 -9.50 8.95 -20.15
C THR A 117 -9.33 8.06 -21.38
N ALA A 118 -8.62 6.92 -21.24
CA ALA A 118 -8.42 5.96 -22.32
C ALA A 118 -8.33 4.53 -21.77
N PRO A 119 -8.71 3.51 -22.58
CA PRO A 119 -8.76 2.12 -22.14
C PRO A 119 -7.40 1.42 -22.11
N THR A 120 -6.35 2.02 -22.68
CA THR A 120 -5.04 1.37 -22.79
C THR A 120 -3.92 2.33 -22.39
N SER A 121 -2.86 1.78 -21.81
CA SER A 121 -1.60 2.50 -21.63
C SER A 121 -0.42 1.69 -22.15
N GLN A 122 0.18 2.14 -23.23
CA GLN A 122 1.30 1.45 -23.88
C GLN A 122 2.66 2.12 -23.60
N TYR A 123 2.64 3.45 -23.44
CA TYR A 123 3.83 4.28 -23.25
C TYR A 123 3.60 5.31 -22.13
N ALA A 124 4.69 5.89 -21.63
CA ALA A 124 4.61 6.84 -20.52
C ALA A 124 4.04 8.21 -20.90
N ASP A 125 3.96 8.50 -22.20
CA ASP A 125 3.58 9.78 -22.81
C ASP A 125 2.40 9.65 -23.77
N ASP A 126 1.65 8.53 -23.70
CA ASP A 126 0.48 8.23 -24.52
C ASP A 126 -0.76 9.13 -24.29
N GLY A 127 -0.64 10.20 -23.51
CA GLY A 127 -1.71 11.15 -23.22
C GLY A 127 -2.80 10.65 -22.27
N LEU A 128 -2.76 9.39 -21.81
CA LEU A 128 -3.72 8.86 -20.84
C LEU A 128 -3.62 9.64 -19.51
N LYS A 129 -4.79 9.97 -18.94
CA LYS A 129 -4.92 10.58 -17.61
C LYS A 129 -5.86 9.74 -16.76
N LEU A 130 -5.61 9.73 -15.45
CA LEU A 130 -6.53 9.15 -14.48
C LEU A 130 -7.33 10.27 -13.81
N CYS A 131 -8.64 10.11 -13.81
CA CYS A 131 -9.61 11.04 -13.22
C CYS A 131 -9.96 10.54 -11.82
N ASP A 132 -9.60 11.28 -10.77
CA ASP A 132 -9.83 10.90 -9.36
C ASP A 132 -9.27 9.54 -8.93
N ALA A 133 -8.40 8.95 -9.75
CA ALA A 133 -7.71 7.71 -9.47
C ALA A 133 -6.19 7.90 -9.53
N ARG A 134 -5.48 7.06 -8.79
CA ARG A 134 -4.03 6.94 -8.83
C ARG A 134 -3.63 5.48 -8.72
N ILE A 135 -2.55 5.10 -9.39
CA ILE A 135 -1.99 3.75 -9.37
C ILE A 135 -0.57 3.80 -8.78
N THR A 136 -0.26 2.83 -7.94
CA THR A 136 1.03 2.65 -7.29
C THR A 136 1.35 1.17 -7.09
N ASN A 137 2.49 0.85 -6.47
CA ASN A 137 2.89 -0.51 -6.09
C ASN A 137 3.41 -0.57 -4.65
N ALA A 138 3.23 -1.74 -4.01
CA ALA A 138 3.79 -2.03 -2.69
C ALA A 138 5.32 -2.03 -2.69
N VAL A 139 5.95 -2.51 -3.77
CA VAL A 139 7.39 -2.41 -4.03
C VAL A 139 7.59 -1.60 -5.30
N ARG A 140 8.44 -0.57 -5.26
CA ARG A 140 8.57 0.40 -6.37
C ARG A 140 9.57 -0.02 -7.45
N CYS A 141 10.39 -1.03 -7.21
CA CYS A 141 11.40 -1.50 -8.15
C CYS A 141 11.07 -2.89 -8.67
N LEU A 142 11.46 -3.21 -9.91
CA LEU A 142 11.36 -4.56 -10.47
C LEU A 142 12.12 -5.57 -9.57
N PRO A 143 11.44 -6.58 -9.02
CA PRO A 143 12.12 -7.69 -8.37
C PRO A 143 12.46 -8.78 -9.40
N PRO A 144 13.62 -9.47 -9.25
CA PRO A 144 13.90 -10.70 -9.98
C PRO A 144 12.71 -11.67 -9.91
N GLU A 145 12.39 -12.28 -11.06
CA GLU A 145 11.25 -13.19 -11.25
C GLU A 145 9.87 -12.59 -10.90
N ASN A 146 9.76 -11.26 -10.77
CA ASN A 146 8.58 -10.58 -10.25
C ASN A 146 8.20 -11.02 -8.81
N LYS A 147 9.20 -11.46 -8.02
CA LYS A 147 9.03 -11.94 -6.64
C LYS A 147 9.78 -11.04 -5.66
N PRO A 148 9.11 -10.05 -5.04
CA PRO A 148 9.75 -9.27 -3.98
C PRO A 148 9.92 -10.12 -2.72
N GLN A 149 11.00 -9.86 -1.99
CA GLN A 149 11.26 -10.46 -0.69
C GLN A 149 10.52 -9.68 0.42
N PRO A 150 10.18 -10.32 1.55
CA PRO A 150 9.55 -9.64 2.67
C PRO A 150 10.32 -8.40 3.17
N ALA A 151 11.65 -8.44 3.13
CA ALA A 151 12.49 -7.30 3.51
C ALA A 151 12.32 -6.10 2.57
N GLU A 152 12.12 -6.36 1.27
CA GLU A 152 11.95 -5.32 0.26
C GLU A 152 10.56 -4.66 0.35
N VAL A 153 9.53 -5.47 0.62
CA VAL A 153 8.19 -4.97 0.93
C VAL A 153 8.25 -4.07 2.17
N ARG A 154 8.93 -4.50 3.24
CA ARG A 154 9.10 -3.69 4.46
C ARG A 154 9.85 -2.39 4.18
N ALA A 155 10.94 -2.44 3.41
CA ALA A 155 11.73 -1.26 3.08
C ALA A 155 10.96 -0.25 2.21
N CYS A 156 10.06 -0.71 1.33
CA CYS A 156 9.20 0.17 0.54
C CYS A 156 7.94 0.65 1.29
N ASN A 157 7.55 0.00 2.38
CA ASN A 157 6.29 0.27 3.08
C ASN A 157 6.14 1.69 3.64
N PRO A 158 7.21 2.38 4.12
CA PRO A 158 7.12 3.78 4.54
C PRO A 158 6.64 4.72 3.43
N PHE A 159 7.02 4.48 2.17
CA PHE A 159 6.54 5.26 1.03
C PHE A 159 5.06 5.01 0.76
N LEU A 160 4.61 3.75 0.90
CA LEU A 160 3.18 3.41 0.79
C LEU A 160 2.37 4.02 1.95
N ALA A 161 2.91 4.06 3.17
CA ALA A 161 2.26 4.73 4.29
C ALA A 161 2.09 6.23 4.02
N ALA A 162 3.14 6.90 3.55
CA ALA A 162 3.06 8.30 3.14
C ALA A 162 2.05 8.52 1.98
N GLU A 163 2.00 7.60 1.01
CA GLU A 163 1.01 7.64 -0.08
C GLU A 163 -0.43 7.53 0.46
N LEU A 164 -0.66 6.63 1.42
CA LEU A 164 -1.97 6.47 2.06
C LEU A 164 -2.33 7.72 2.87
N ASP A 165 -1.41 8.25 3.68
CA ASP A 165 -1.63 9.43 4.53
C ASP A 165 -1.94 10.70 3.72
N ALA A 166 -1.48 10.76 2.47
CA ALA A 166 -1.80 11.83 1.54
C ALA A 166 -3.19 11.69 0.87
N LEU A 167 -3.91 10.58 1.08
CA LEU A 167 -5.23 10.38 0.50
C LEU A 167 -6.30 11.27 1.17
N PRO A 168 -7.31 11.71 0.42
CA PRO A 168 -8.52 12.31 1.00
C PRO A 168 -9.19 11.38 2.02
N LYS A 169 -9.95 11.99 2.94
CA LYS A 169 -10.88 11.23 3.79
C LYS A 169 -11.86 10.46 2.89
N HIS A 170 -12.26 9.28 3.33
CA HIS A 170 -13.19 8.40 2.58
C HIS A 170 -12.70 7.90 1.22
N ALA A 171 -11.42 8.09 0.89
CA ALA A 171 -10.83 7.44 -0.27
C ALA A 171 -10.88 5.90 -0.14
N VAL A 172 -10.98 5.25 -1.29
CA VAL A 172 -10.94 3.79 -1.43
C VAL A 172 -9.56 3.37 -1.92
N VAL A 173 -9.05 2.28 -1.34
CA VAL A 173 -7.81 1.62 -1.77
C VAL A 173 -8.17 0.26 -2.34
N LEU A 174 -7.70 -0.05 -3.55
CA LEU A 174 -7.80 -1.37 -4.16
C LEU A 174 -6.44 -2.05 -4.14
N ALA A 175 -6.30 -3.14 -3.40
CA ALA A 175 -5.10 -3.96 -3.40
C ALA A 175 -5.21 -5.14 -4.38
N LEU A 176 -4.23 -5.25 -5.28
CA LEU A 176 -4.15 -6.30 -6.28
C LEU A 176 -3.21 -7.42 -5.82
N GLY A 177 -3.79 -8.46 -5.22
CA GLY A 177 -3.10 -9.64 -4.70
C GLY A 177 -2.69 -9.56 -3.23
N THR A 178 -2.35 -10.72 -2.66
CA THR A 178 -2.12 -10.92 -1.23
C THR A 178 -0.99 -10.05 -0.66
N ILE A 179 0.11 -9.89 -1.40
CA ILE A 179 1.26 -9.11 -0.93
C ILE A 179 0.92 -7.62 -0.90
N ALA A 180 0.26 -7.09 -1.93
CA ALA A 180 -0.19 -5.71 -1.97
C ALA A 180 -1.20 -5.44 -0.83
N HIS A 181 -2.15 -6.36 -0.62
CA HIS A 181 -3.12 -6.27 0.47
C HIS A 181 -2.43 -6.19 1.84
N GLY A 182 -1.50 -7.11 2.10
CA GLY A 182 -0.73 -7.09 3.34
C GLY A 182 0.21 -5.89 3.48
N ALA A 183 0.64 -5.28 2.39
CA ALA A 183 1.42 -4.04 2.43
C ALA A 183 0.54 -2.84 2.83
N VAL A 184 -0.68 -2.75 2.30
CA VAL A 184 -1.64 -1.70 2.69
C VAL A 184 -2.03 -1.81 4.16
N LEU A 185 -2.32 -3.03 4.65
CA LEU A 185 -2.65 -3.24 6.07
C LEU A 185 -1.50 -2.77 6.98
N ARG A 186 -0.27 -3.17 6.69
CA ARG A 186 0.91 -2.73 7.47
C ARG A 186 1.14 -1.23 7.41
N ALA A 187 1.01 -0.64 6.22
CA ALA A 187 1.15 0.80 6.02
C ALA A 187 0.06 1.58 6.76
N SER A 188 -1.10 0.96 6.99
CA SER A 188 -2.20 1.51 7.79
C SER A 188 -2.09 1.19 9.29
N GLY A 189 -1.00 0.57 9.75
CA GLY A 189 -0.80 0.18 11.16
C GLY A 189 -1.62 -1.02 11.62
N LEU A 190 -2.19 -1.80 10.70
CA LEU A 190 -3.04 -2.96 10.99
C LEU A 190 -2.25 -4.28 10.96
N LYS A 191 -2.74 -5.26 11.73
CA LYS A 191 -2.20 -6.63 11.73
C LYS A 191 -2.74 -7.40 10.52
N LEU A 192 -1.93 -8.24 9.89
CA LEU A 192 -2.42 -9.06 8.77
C LEU A 192 -3.61 -9.96 9.14
N ALA A 193 -3.63 -10.47 10.37
CA ALA A 193 -4.69 -11.35 10.85
C ALA A 193 -6.05 -10.64 11.01
N SER A 194 -6.09 -9.30 11.08
CA SER A 194 -7.36 -8.57 11.24
C SER A 194 -8.17 -8.49 9.94
N ALA A 195 -7.54 -8.74 8.80
CA ALA A 195 -8.18 -8.74 7.49
C ALA A 195 -7.48 -9.74 6.56
N PRO A 196 -7.92 -11.00 6.53
CA PRO A 196 -7.42 -11.98 5.57
C PRO A 196 -7.69 -11.55 4.13
N PHE A 197 -6.80 -11.91 3.20
CA PHE A 197 -7.01 -11.63 1.79
C PHE A 197 -8.12 -12.51 1.21
N GLY A 198 -9.04 -11.91 0.46
CA GLY A 198 -10.02 -12.59 -0.38
C GLY A 198 -10.43 -11.69 -1.54
N HIS A 199 -10.63 -12.25 -2.74
CA HIS A 199 -11.12 -11.45 -3.87
C HIS A 199 -12.55 -10.97 -3.57
N GLY A 200 -12.79 -9.66 -3.75
CA GLY A 200 -14.04 -9.00 -3.38
C GLY A 200 -14.19 -8.71 -1.89
N ALA A 201 -13.21 -9.06 -1.05
CA ALA A 201 -13.25 -8.70 0.35
C ALA A 201 -13.00 -7.20 0.55
N SER A 202 -13.58 -6.62 1.59
CA SER A 202 -13.30 -5.25 2.00
C SER A 202 -13.15 -5.11 3.51
N VAL A 203 -12.39 -4.11 3.93
CA VAL A 203 -12.19 -3.75 5.35
C VAL A 203 -12.02 -2.24 5.49
N ASP A 204 -12.55 -1.68 6.57
CA ASP A 204 -12.36 -0.26 6.87
C ASP A 204 -10.90 0.00 7.30
N LEU A 205 -10.36 1.11 6.82
CA LEU A 205 -9.05 1.63 7.17
C LEU A 205 -9.19 2.88 8.05
N PRO A 206 -8.16 3.24 8.84
CA PRO A 206 -8.15 4.50 9.58
C PRO A 206 -8.43 5.71 8.68
N GLY A 207 -9.04 6.77 9.24
CA GLY A 207 -9.39 7.98 8.49
C GLY A 207 -10.65 7.85 7.62
N GLY A 208 -11.50 6.87 7.90
CA GLY A 208 -12.76 6.63 7.18
C GLY A 208 -12.57 6.09 5.77
N ARG A 209 -11.35 5.65 5.42
CA ARG A 209 -10.99 5.03 4.14
C ARG A 209 -11.45 3.57 4.13
N ARG A 210 -11.52 2.95 2.95
CA ARG A 210 -11.85 1.51 2.81
C ARG A 210 -10.88 0.81 1.88
N LEU A 211 -10.46 -0.39 2.27
CA LEU A 211 -9.63 -1.28 1.46
C LEU A 211 -10.51 -2.33 0.80
N PHE A 212 -10.39 -2.50 -0.51
CA PHE A 212 -10.90 -3.63 -1.28
C PHE A 212 -9.75 -4.51 -1.74
N ALA A 213 -9.96 -5.81 -1.76
CA ALA A 213 -8.98 -6.78 -2.23
C ALA A 213 -9.47 -7.47 -3.51
N SER A 214 -8.57 -7.65 -4.47
CA SER A 214 -8.82 -8.44 -5.67
C SER A 214 -7.64 -9.34 -5.97
N TYR A 215 -7.86 -10.46 -6.67
CA TYR A 215 -6.76 -11.16 -7.31
C TYR A 215 -6.03 -10.22 -8.27
N HIS A 216 -4.72 -10.41 -8.42
CA HIS A 216 -3.94 -9.61 -9.35
C HIS A 216 -4.38 -9.89 -10.79
N CYS A 217 -4.51 -8.86 -11.63
CA CYS A 217 -4.83 -8.97 -13.06
C CYS A 217 -3.67 -9.52 -13.92
N SER A 218 -2.79 -10.34 -13.33
CA SER A 218 -1.67 -10.95 -14.07
C SER A 218 -2.18 -11.89 -15.16
N ARG A 219 -1.39 -12.03 -16.24
CA ARG A 219 -1.62 -13.02 -17.30
C ARG A 219 -1.93 -14.42 -16.77
N TYR A 220 -1.21 -14.87 -15.75
CA TYR A 220 -1.47 -16.18 -15.15
C TYR A 220 -2.90 -16.31 -14.61
N ASN A 221 -3.35 -15.35 -13.79
CA ASN A 221 -4.70 -15.40 -13.20
C ASN A 221 -5.81 -15.27 -14.23
N THR A 222 -5.63 -14.45 -15.28
CA THR A 222 -6.64 -14.29 -16.33
C THR A 222 -6.70 -15.52 -17.25
N GLN A 223 -5.56 -16.04 -17.68
CA GLN A 223 -5.51 -17.24 -18.55
C GLN A 223 -6.02 -18.49 -17.84
N THR A 224 -5.73 -18.64 -16.55
CA THR A 224 -6.24 -19.77 -15.73
C THR A 224 -7.68 -19.56 -15.25
N ARG A 225 -8.32 -18.44 -15.60
CA ARG A 225 -9.66 -18.04 -15.12
C ARG A 225 -9.80 -17.96 -13.60
N ARG A 226 -8.68 -17.84 -12.87
CA ARG A 226 -8.69 -17.48 -11.44
C ARG A 226 -9.26 -16.07 -11.22
N LEU A 227 -9.10 -15.20 -12.22
CA LEU A 227 -9.76 -13.91 -12.30
C LEU A 227 -10.32 -13.74 -13.71
N THR A 228 -11.61 -13.46 -13.83
CA THR A 228 -12.22 -13.07 -15.11
C THR A 228 -12.45 -11.55 -15.16
N PRO A 229 -12.64 -10.96 -16.36
CA PRO A 229 -13.01 -9.55 -16.48
C PRO A 229 -14.28 -9.19 -15.69
N GLU A 230 -15.28 -10.08 -15.66
CA GLU A 230 -16.54 -9.87 -14.94
C GLU A 230 -16.32 -9.85 -13.43
N MET A 231 -15.49 -10.76 -12.90
CA MET A 231 -15.09 -10.76 -11.49
C MET A 231 -14.35 -9.46 -11.12
N PHE A 232 -13.46 -9.01 -12.00
CA PHE A 232 -12.71 -7.78 -11.78
C PHE A 232 -13.63 -6.54 -11.81
N GLY A 233 -14.51 -6.46 -12.81
CA GLY A 233 -15.53 -5.42 -12.92
C GLY A 233 -16.50 -5.40 -11.73
N ALA A 234 -16.85 -6.56 -11.16
CA ALA A 234 -17.68 -6.63 -9.97
C ALA A 234 -17.04 -5.96 -8.75
N VAL A 235 -15.71 -6.06 -8.60
CA VAL A 235 -14.97 -5.32 -7.55
C VAL A 235 -15.02 -3.81 -7.81
N PHE A 236 -14.84 -3.38 -9.06
CA PHE A 236 -14.94 -1.96 -9.43
C PHE A 236 -16.36 -1.40 -9.21
N ALA A 237 -17.40 -2.19 -9.47
CA ALA A 237 -18.78 -1.81 -9.16
C ALA A 237 -19.03 -1.65 -7.65
N GLN A 238 -18.39 -2.48 -6.81
CA GLN A 238 -18.45 -2.28 -5.35
C GLN A 238 -17.75 -0.98 -4.93
N ILE A 239 -16.60 -0.68 -5.53
CA ILE A 239 -15.84 0.54 -5.28
C ILE A 239 -16.64 1.78 -5.71
N ALA A 240 -17.26 1.76 -6.89
CA ALA A 240 -18.09 2.87 -7.38
C ALA A 240 -19.25 3.16 -6.42
N ARG A 241 -19.96 2.11 -5.96
CA ARG A 241 -21.01 2.25 -4.94
C ARG A 241 -20.49 2.83 -3.63
N ALA A 242 -19.30 2.41 -3.18
CA ALA A 242 -18.68 2.93 -1.95
C ALA A 242 -18.26 4.41 -2.07
N LEU A 243 -17.99 4.87 -3.28
CA LEU A 243 -17.65 6.27 -3.60
C LEU A 243 -18.86 7.10 -4.04
N HIS A 244 -20.08 6.54 -4.03
CA HIS A 244 -21.29 7.18 -4.55
C HIS A 244 -21.14 7.69 -5.99
N ARG A 245 -20.48 6.90 -6.84
CA ARG A 245 -20.33 7.11 -8.28
C ARG A 245 -21.22 6.18 -9.09
#